data_AF-A0A5C8MVB3-F1
#
_entry.id   AF-A0A5C8MVB3-F1
#
_cell.length_a   1.000
_cell.length_b   1.000
_cell.length_c   1.000
_cell.angle_alpha   90.00
_cell.angle_beta   90.00
_cell.angle_gamma   90.00
#
_symmetry.space_group_name_H-M   'P 1'
#
loop_
_entity.id
_entity.type
_entity.pdbx_description
1 polymer ?
#
loop_
_entity_poly.entity_id
_entity_poly.type
_entity_poly.pdbx_seq_one_letter_code
_entity_poly.pdbx_strand_id
1 'polypeptide(L)'
;MAVVVIKLCSVNSCAELDSDRNPLDIKKVFTPLDKYCIVHCVVSNVQKTDKFVEMIWHHPYGEAIFGVKIELDQKKAIQKVFSIVHFSFFLHLEKPDGIWAVHIMPFGFKWDLEIRTFGFRDNGTLSTYDFKV
;
A
#
# COMPACT_ATOMS: atom_id res chain seq x y z
N MET A 1 -10.92 5.95 20.70
CA MET A 1 -10.54 6.06 19.29
C MET A 1 -10.01 4.71 18.82
N ALA A 2 -10.27 4.33 17.57
CA ALA A 2 -9.57 3.21 16.95
C ALA A 2 -8.12 3.63 16.70
N VAL A 3 -7.16 2.87 17.20
CA VAL A 3 -5.75 3.03 16.82
C VAL A 3 -5.56 2.26 15.52
N VAL A 4 -5.03 2.94 14.51
CA VAL A 4 -4.66 2.38 13.21
C VAL A 4 -3.16 2.49 13.05
N VAL A 5 -2.47 1.35 13.01
CA VAL A 5 -1.03 1.29 12.68
C VAL A 5 -0.91 0.77 11.25
N ILE A 6 -0.27 1.54 10.38
CA ILE A 6 -0.04 1.16 8.98
C ILE A 6 1.39 0.66 8.85
N LYS A 7 1.58 -0.57 8.35
CA LYS A 7 2.91 -1.08 7.96
C LYS A 7 2.95 -1.35 6.48
N LEU A 8 3.99 -0.83 5.82
CA LEU A 8 4.23 -1.09 4.41
C LEU A 8 5.33 -2.15 4.23
N CYS A 9 4.98 -3.32 3.73
CA CYS A 9 5.93 -4.41 3.57
C CYS A 9 6.23 -4.65 2.08
N SER A 10 7.49 -4.96 1.78
CA SER A 10 7.87 -5.66 0.55
C SER A 10 8.68 -6.91 0.91
N VAL A 11 8.63 -7.96 0.08
CA VAL A 11 9.30 -9.24 0.37
C VAL A 11 10.83 -9.09 0.46
N ASN A 12 11.38 -8.07 -0.21
CA ASN A 12 12.82 -7.75 -0.18
C ASN A 12 13.17 -6.65 0.83
N SER A 13 12.19 -5.93 1.40
CA SER A 13 12.38 -4.99 2.51
C SER A 13 11.13 -4.91 3.40
N CYS A 14 11.15 -5.64 4.52
CA CYS A 14 10.25 -5.38 5.64
C CYS A 14 10.73 -4.15 6.42
N ALA A 15 10.66 -2.98 5.80
CA ALA A 15 10.81 -1.72 6.52
C ALA A 15 9.49 -1.42 7.24
N GLU A 16 9.44 -1.65 8.55
CA GLU A 16 8.35 -1.16 9.39
C GLU A 16 8.46 0.36 9.51
N LEU A 17 7.64 1.09 8.76
CA LEU A 17 7.46 2.52 8.96
C LEU A 17 6.32 2.70 9.97
N ASP A 18 6.66 2.65 11.26
CA ASP A 18 5.75 3.13 12.31
C ASP A 18 5.72 4.66 12.25
N SER A 19 4.59 5.31 12.50
CA SER A 19 4.50 6.78 12.42
C SER A 19 5.45 7.46 13.41
N ASP A 20 5.65 6.83 14.58
CA ASP A 20 6.59 7.28 15.60
C ASP A 20 8.06 7.02 15.22
N ARG A 21 8.31 6.13 14.24
CA ARG A 21 9.65 5.77 13.74
C ARG A 21 9.93 6.33 12.33
N ASN A 22 9.00 7.08 11.73
CA ASN A 22 9.17 7.76 10.46
C ASN A 22 9.14 9.30 10.63
N PRO A 23 10.14 9.90 11.29
CA PRO A 23 10.19 11.34 11.56
C PRO A 23 10.44 12.21 10.32
N LEU A 24 10.49 11.62 9.11
CA LEU A 24 10.96 12.25 7.88
C LEU A 24 9.92 12.27 6.75
N ASP A 25 8.67 11.87 7.02
CA ASP A 25 7.60 11.86 6.01
C ASP A 25 7.97 11.00 4.78
N ILE A 26 8.78 9.94 4.99
CA ILE A 26 9.30 9.12 3.90
C ILE A 26 8.17 8.29 3.30
N LYS A 27 7.86 8.59 2.03
CA LYS A 27 7.03 7.76 1.15
C LYS A 27 7.81 6.49 0.83
N LYS A 28 7.27 5.32 1.16
CA LYS A 28 7.92 4.06 0.74
C LYS A 28 7.87 3.98 -0.78
N VAL A 29 9.03 3.74 -1.39
CA VAL A 29 9.15 3.52 -2.83
C VAL A 29 9.06 2.04 -3.10
N PHE A 30 8.11 1.63 -3.94
CA PHE A 30 8.03 0.28 -4.47
C PHE A 30 8.47 0.25 -5.93
N THR A 31 9.21 -0.79 -6.28
CA THR A 31 9.83 -1.01 -7.59
C THR A 31 9.55 -2.42 -8.11
N PRO A 32 9.88 -2.77 -9.36
CA PRO A 32 9.75 -4.15 -9.85
C PRO A 32 10.51 -5.20 -9.02
N LEU A 33 11.50 -4.79 -8.22
CA LEU A 33 12.18 -5.68 -7.27
C LEU A 33 11.26 -6.08 -6.11
N ASP A 34 10.23 -5.30 -5.80
CA ASP A 34 9.26 -5.60 -4.78
C ASP A 34 8.16 -6.47 -5.38
N LYS A 35 8.12 -7.76 -5.00
CA LYS A 35 7.08 -8.66 -5.52
C LYS A 35 5.65 -8.23 -5.15
N TYR A 36 5.48 -7.70 -3.95
CA TYR A 36 4.20 -7.25 -3.41
C TYR A 36 4.32 -5.89 -2.74
N CYS A 37 3.30 -5.06 -2.95
CA CYS A 37 3.00 -3.88 -2.14
C CYS A 37 1.95 -4.29 -1.11
N ILE A 38 2.31 -4.24 0.18
CA ILE A 38 1.42 -4.65 1.26
C ILE A 38 1.12 -3.44 2.15
N VAL A 39 -0.16 -3.10 2.29
CA VAL A 39 -0.66 -2.16 3.29
C VAL A 39 -1.28 -2.99 4.42
N HIS A 40 -0.61 -3.02 5.56
CA HIS A 40 -1.09 -3.69 6.76
C HIS A 40 -1.69 -2.65 7.71
N CYS A 41 -2.92 -2.83 8.14
CA CYS A 41 -3.61 -1.97 9.08
C CYS A 41 -4.02 -2.78 10.31
N VAL A 42 -3.64 -2.31 11.50
CA VAL A 42 -4.09 -2.87 12.78
C VAL A 42 -5.25 -2.04 13.29
N VAL A 43 -6.43 -2.64 13.43
CA VAL A 43 -7.64 -1.98 13.94
C VAL A 43 -7.90 -2.41 15.37
N SER A 44 -8.07 -1.45 16.27
CA SER A 44 -8.47 -1.69 17.66
C SER A 44 -9.85 -1.09 17.96
N ASN A 45 -10.52 -1.63 18.98
CA ASN A 45 -11.85 -1.22 19.44
C ASN A 45 -12.97 -1.42 18.40
N VAL A 46 -12.95 -2.58 17.71
CA VAL A 46 -13.87 -2.94 16.60
C VAL A 46 -15.36 -2.84 16.97
N GLN A 47 -15.72 -3.07 18.24
CA GLN A 47 -17.12 -2.96 18.71
C GLN A 47 -17.72 -1.56 18.50
N LYS A 48 -16.90 -0.53 18.28
CA LYS A 48 -17.31 0.86 18.04
C LYS A 48 -17.04 1.36 16.62
N THR A 49 -16.63 0.48 15.70
CA THR A 49 -16.30 0.84 14.31
C THR A 49 -17.36 0.31 13.34
N ASP A 50 -17.35 0.81 12.11
CA ASP A 50 -18.11 0.22 11.01
C ASP A 50 -17.76 -1.28 10.89
N LYS A 51 -18.72 -2.07 10.40
CA LYS A 51 -18.59 -3.50 10.17
C LYS A 51 -17.51 -3.82 9.14
N PHE A 52 -17.17 -2.85 8.30
CA PHE A 52 -16.20 -3.01 7.22
C PHE A 52 -15.06 -2.01 7.32
N VAL A 53 -13.89 -2.45 6.86
CA VAL A 53 -12.75 -1.59 6.53
C VAL A 53 -12.51 -1.69 5.05
N GLU A 54 -12.35 -0.54 4.41
CA GLU A 54 -12.04 -0.48 3.00
C GLU A 54 -10.71 0.24 2.79
N MET A 55 -9.83 -0.36 1.98
CA MET A 55 -8.56 0.24 1.56
C MET A 55 -8.64 0.52 0.07
N ILE A 56 -8.80 1.79 -0.29
CA ILE A 56 -9.01 2.25 -1.67
C ILE A 56 -7.70 2.86 -2.18
N TRP A 57 -7.22 2.37 -3.32
CA TRP A 57 -5.99 2.81 -3.94
C TRP A 57 -6.29 3.80 -5.05
N HIS A 58 -5.74 5.00 -4.88
CA HIS A 58 -5.86 6.11 -5.80
C HIS A 58 -4.58 6.27 -6.61
N HIS A 59 -4.76 6.39 -7.92
CA HIS A 59 -3.73 6.72 -8.88
C HIS A 59 -3.10 8.09 -8.56
N PRO A 60 -1.85 8.36 -9.00
CA PRO A 60 -1.24 9.68 -8.90
C PRO A 60 -2.06 10.83 -9.49
N TYR A 61 -2.95 10.54 -10.44
CA TYR A 61 -3.88 11.51 -11.04
C TYR A 61 -5.20 11.67 -10.28
N GLY A 62 -5.38 10.95 -9.16
CA GLY A 62 -6.49 11.10 -8.23
C GLY A 62 -7.61 10.07 -8.40
N GLU A 63 -7.70 9.37 -9.54
CA GLU A 63 -8.73 8.35 -9.73
C GLU A 63 -8.56 7.15 -8.79
N ALA A 64 -9.66 6.62 -8.26
CA ALA A 64 -9.66 5.35 -7.54
C ALA A 64 -9.54 4.21 -8.55
N ILE A 65 -8.50 3.38 -8.44
CA ILE A 65 -8.24 2.29 -9.38
C ILE A 65 -8.79 0.97 -8.85
N PHE A 66 -8.62 0.68 -7.56
CA PHE A 66 -9.16 -0.52 -6.94
C PHE A 66 -9.31 -0.35 -5.42
N GLY A 67 -10.09 -1.22 -4.80
CA GLY A 67 -10.27 -1.25 -3.36
C GLY A 67 -10.44 -2.66 -2.82
N VAL A 68 -10.03 -2.86 -1.56
CA VAL A 68 -10.27 -4.10 -0.82
C VAL A 68 -11.18 -3.79 0.34
N LYS A 69 -12.35 -4.44 0.39
CA LYS A 69 -13.32 -4.31 1.48
C LYS A 69 -13.31 -5.56 2.35
N ILE A 70 -13.09 -5.38 3.64
CA ILE A 70 -12.84 -6.45 4.61
C ILE A 70 -13.85 -6.33 5.74
N GLU A 71 -14.57 -7.41 6.02
CA GLU A 71 -15.49 -7.49 7.16
C GLU A 71 -14.70 -7.72 8.45
N LEU A 72 -15.03 -6.95 9.50
CA LEU A 72 -14.43 -7.07 10.81
C LEU A 72 -15.27 -7.99 11.71
N ASP A 73 -14.60 -8.89 12.44
CA ASP A 73 -15.22 -9.67 13.50
C ASP A 73 -15.48 -8.80 14.75
N GLN A 74 -16.74 -8.42 14.98
CA GLN A 74 -17.14 -7.57 16.10
C GLN A 74 -16.84 -8.17 17.49
N LYS A 75 -16.55 -9.47 17.58
CA LYS A 75 -16.16 -10.11 18.86
C LYS A 75 -14.70 -9.87 19.21
N LYS A 76 -13.86 -9.47 18.25
CA LYS A 76 -12.42 -9.23 18.47
C LYS A 76 -12.16 -7.76 18.78
N ALA A 77 -11.48 -7.50 19.88
CA ALA A 77 -11.07 -6.15 20.26
C ALA A 77 -9.99 -5.58 19.32
N ILE A 78 -9.12 -6.44 18.77
CA ILE A 78 -8.03 -6.06 17.86
C ILE A 78 -8.03 -7.01 16.66
N GLN A 79 -7.92 -6.46 15.46
CA GLN A 79 -7.82 -7.22 14.21
C GLN A 79 -6.78 -6.61 13.29
N LYS A 80 -6.13 -7.47 12.51
CA LYS A 80 -5.17 -7.08 11.47
C LYS A 80 -5.82 -7.29 10.12
N VAL A 81 -5.84 -6.26 9.31
CA VAL A 81 -6.39 -6.28 7.95
C VAL A 81 -5.31 -5.85 6.97
N PHE A 82 -5.34 -6.41 5.76
CA PHE A 82 -4.27 -6.22 4.79
C PHE A 82 -4.86 -5.98 3.39
N SER A 83 -4.27 -5.04 2.67
CA SER A 83 -4.41 -4.94 1.21
C SER A 83 -3.08 -5.33 0.58
N ILE A 84 -3.09 -6.32 -0.30
CA ILE A 84 -1.90 -6.88 -0.94
C ILE A 84 -2.06 -6.75 -2.45
N VAL A 85 -1.07 -6.16 -3.09
CA VAL A 85 -1.06 -5.91 -4.53
C VAL A 85 0.21 -6.51 -5.09
N HIS A 86 0.11 -7.42 -6.06
CA HIS A 86 1.28 -7.89 -6.79
C HIS A 86 1.81 -6.75 -7.66
N PHE A 87 3.11 -6.50 -7.65
CA PHE A 87 3.67 -5.31 -8.32
C PHE A 87 3.39 -5.28 -9.83
N SER A 88 3.28 -6.46 -10.46
CA SER A 88 2.91 -6.55 -11.89
C SER A 88 1.60 -5.85 -12.21
N PHE A 89 0.68 -5.66 -11.25
CA PHE A 89 -0.53 -4.88 -11.43
C PHE A 89 -0.22 -3.47 -11.98
N PHE A 90 0.74 -2.78 -11.36
CA PHE A 90 1.12 -1.42 -11.76
C PHE A 90 1.73 -1.38 -13.16
N LEU A 91 2.44 -2.43 -13.59
CA LEU A 91 3.03 -2.52 -14.93
C LEU A 91 1.99 -2.54 -16.07
N HIS A 92 0.73 -2.84 -15.77
CA HIS A 92 -0.36 -2.87 -16.76
C HIS A 92 -1.21 -1.59 -16.77
N LEU A 93 -0.88 -0.61 -15.92
CA LEU A 93 -1.60 0.67 -15.87
C LEU A 93 -0.94 1.72 -16.77
N GLU A 94 -1.71 2.70 -17.21
CA GLU A 94 -1.18 3.85 -17.93
C GLU A 94 -0.52 4.83 -16.93
N LYS A 95 0.77 5.14 -17.14
CA LYS A 95 1.56 6.07 -16.30
C LYS A 95 1.47 5.76 -14.78
N PRO A 96 1.86 4.54 -14.36
CA PRO A 96 1.78 4.09 -12.97
C PRO A 96 2.77 4.79 -12.03
N ASP A 97 3.77 5.47 -12.57
CA ASP A 97 4.84 6.11 -11.79
C ASP A 97 4.33 7.35 -11.06
N GLY A 98 4.68 7.45 -9.79
CA GLY A 98 4.35 8.62 -8.96
C GLY A 98 3.81 8.24 -7.60
N ILE A 99 3.17 9.23 -6.96
CA ILE A 99 2.64 9.08 -5.60
C ILE A 99 1.22 8.56 -5.65
N TRP A 100 1.06 7.32 -5.21
CA TRP A 100 -0.23 6.69 -4.98
C TRP A 100 -0.72 7.00 -3.57
N ALA A 101 -2.03 7.11 -3.42
CA ALA A 101 -2.65 7.30 -2.12
C ALA A 101 -3.53 6.09 -1.78
N VAL A 102 -3.45 5.60 -0.55
CA VAL A 102 -4.33 4.55 -0.02
C VAL A 102 -5.22 5.15 1.05
N HIS A 103 -6.51 5.20 0.79
CA HIS A 103 -7.52 5.70 1.71
C HIS A 103 -8.09 4.53 2.51
N ILE A 104 -8.07 4.63 3.84
CA ILE A 104 -8.56 3.61 4.76
C ILE A 104 -9.84 4.12 5.43
N MET A 105 -10.96 3.61 4.94
CA MET A 105 -12.31 3.94 5.40
C MET A 105 -12.79 2.91 6.45
N PRO A 106 -13.61 3.33 7.43
CA PRO A 106 -14.19 4.67 7.63
C PRO A 106 -13.29 5.63 8.42
N PHE A 107 -12.04 5.25 8.71
CA PHE A 107 -11.21 5.96 9.68
C PHE A 107 -10.67 7.31 9.19
N GLY A 108 -10.83 7.61 7.90
CA GLY A 108 -10.33 8.86 7.31
C GLY A 108 -8.81 8.93 7.22
N PHE A 109 -8.12 7.79 7.34
CA PHE A 109 -6.67 7.74 7.16
C PHE A 109 -6.32 7.70 5.68
N LYS A 110 -5.30 8.47 5.30
CA LYS A 110 -4.68 8.45 3.98
C LYS A 110 -3.21 8.15 4.14
N TRP A 111 -2.68 7.28 3.29
CA TRP A 111 -1.27 6.97 3.24
C TRP A 111 -0.72 7.12 1.83
N ASP A 112 0.42 7.82 1.69
CA ASP A 112 1.09 7.99 0.41
C ASP A 112 2.22 6.97 0.24
N LEU A 113 2.33 6.38 -0.95
CA LEU A 113 3.45 5.52 -1.36
C LEU A 113 3.87 5.88 -2.78
N GLU A 114 5.14 5.69 -3.09
CA GLU A 114 5.67 5.95 -4.42
C GLU A 114 5.79 4.63 -5.19
N ILE A 115 5.25 4.59 -6.41
CA ILE A 115 5.49 3.50 -7.36
C ILE A 115 6.49 4.01 -8.40
N ARG A 116 7.53 3.21 -8.67
CA ARG A 116 8.48 3.44 -9.77
C ARG A 116 8.64 2.16 -10.57
N THR A 117 8.13 2.13 -11.78
CA THR A 117 8.19 1.00 -12.71
C THR A 117 9.50 0.96 -13.49
N PHE A 118 10.24 2.07 -13.57
CA PHE A 118 11.59 2.12 -14.15
C PHE A 118 12.62 2.80 -13.23
N GLY A 119 13.76 2.12 -13.08
CA GLY A 119 15.00 2.69 -12.55
C GLY A 119 15.42 2.17 -11.17
N PHE A 120 16.39 1.25 -11.15
CA PHE A 120 17.67 1.47 -10.46
C PHE A 120 18.79 0.79 -11.25
N ARG A 121 19.87 1.54 -11.52
CA ARG A 121 21.16 1.04 -11.98
C ARG A 121 21.99 0.72 -10.73
N ASP A 122 22.38 -0.54 -10.59
CA ASP A 122 23.68 -0.89 -10.03
C ASP A 122 24.20 -2.12 -10.80
N ASN A 123 25.34 -1.96 -11.47
CA ASN A 123 26.07 -2.99 -12.25
C ASN A 123 25.39 -3.67 -13.46
N GLY A 124 25.06 -2.88 -14.48
CA GLY A 124 25.47 -3.22 -15.85
C GLY A 124 24.72 -4.29 -16.65
N THR A 125 23.47 -4.63 -16.35
CA THR A 125 22.65 -5.43 -17.29
C THR A 125 21.25 -4.85 -17.42
N LEU A 126 20.96 -4.29 -18.60
CA LEU A 126 19.61 -3.96 -19.04
C LEU A 126 18.82 -5.27 -19.21
N SER A 127 17.82 -5.51 -18.36
CA SER A 127 16.65 -6.27 -18.79
C SER A 127 15.52 -5.29 -19.02
N THR A 128 15.56 -4.67 -20.21
CA THR A 128 14.35 -4.35 -20.95
C THR A 128 13.52 -5.62 -21.01
N TYR A 129 12.43 -5.69 -20.24
CA TYR A 129 11.32 -6.52 -20.67
C TYR A 129 10.77 -5.86 -21.92
N ASP A 130 11.25 -6.37 -23.06
CA ASP A 130 10.62 -6.27 -24.36
C ASP A 130 9.14 -6.65 -24.22
N PHE A 131 8.26 -5.66 -24.24
CA PHE A 131 6.94 -5.84 -24.81
C PHE A 131 6.96 -5.19 -26.18
N LYS A 132 7.35 -6.00 -27.18
CA LYS A 132 6.83 -5.81 -28.54
C LYS A 132 5.35 -6.20 -28.51
N VAL A 133 4.50 -5.28 -28.99
CA VAL A 133 3.14 -5.60 -29.49
C VAL A 133 3.26 -6.51 -30.70
#